data_AF-A0A415EGT0-F1
#
_entry.id   AF-A0A415EGT0-F1
#
_cell.length_a   1.000
_cell.length_b   1.000
_cell.length_c   1.000
_cell.angle_alpha   90.00
_cell.angle_beta   90.00
_cell.angle_gamma   90.00
#
_symmetry.space_group_name_H-M   'P 1'
#
loop_
_entity.id
_entity.type
_entity.pdbx_description
1 polymer ?
#
loop_
_entity_poly.entity_id
_entity_poly.type
_entity_poly.pdbx_seq_one_letter_code
_entity_poly.pdbx_strand_id
1 'polypeptide(L)'
;MSTDEKSLEQVLWDSANVMRQTMGAAAYMNYALGLIFYKHLSDKTLEAAANVLVDAGEVDPEQVATEEQRQAVYKQYYDDEDAHEDLLSSMDMDYEIKPDFTFAAQMDAIRKQTFQLENLNQAFRDIEQSNPDLLGHLFDDVDLYSTKLGSTPQKRNDMIAQVMTALAPLNLDSHSGDVLGDAYEYLIGTFASDMGQKAGEFYTPQSVSQLLTHIVTWGQEAKKGFSAYEMKIPVLIKELSAPQTLEIA
;
A
#
# COMPACT_ATOMS: atom_id res chain seq x y z
N MET A 1 13.65 18.66 19.83
CA MET A 1 14.16 18.60 18.44
C MET A 1 12.94 18.31 17.59
N SER A 2 12.52 19.26 16.76
CA SER A 2 11.38 19.07 15.84
C SER A 2 11.85 18.13 14.75
N THR A 3 11.49 16.85 14.83
CA THR A 3 11.53 15.98 13.66
C THR A 3 10.50 16.57 12.72
N ASP A 4 10.94 17.29 11.68
CA ASP A 4 10.06 17.71 10.59
C ASP A 4 9.52 16.42 9.96
N GLU A 5 8.33 16.00 10.37
CA GLU A 5 7.56 14.98 9.65
C GLU A 5 7.39 15.52 8.24
N LYS A 6 8.00 14.82 7.27
CA LYS A 6 7.78 15.14 5.86
C LYS A 6 6.30 14.98 5.59
N SER A 7 5.70 15.97 4.92
CA SER A 7 4.32 15.83 4.50
C SER A 7 4.18 14.65 3.54
N LEU A 8 3.00 14.04 3.51
CA LEU A 8 2.63 12.96 2.60
C LEU A 8 3.07 13.28 1.16
N GLU A 9 2.76 14.48 0.70
CA GLU A 9 3.07 14.98 -0.64
C GLU A 9 4.58 15.02 -0.89
N GLN A 10 5.36 15.40 0.11
CA GLN A 10 6.82 15.47 0.00
C GLN A 10 7.44 14.08 -0.07
N VAL A 11 6.95 13.12 0.71
CA VAL A 11 7.40 11.72 0.64
C VAL A 11 7.10 11.10 -0.72
N LEU A 12 5.86 11.28 -1.20
CA LEU A 12 5.44 10.81 -2.51
C LEU A 12 6.24 11.47 -3.63
N TRP A 13 6.46 12.78 -3.56
CA TRP A 13 7.28 13.51 -4.53
C TRP A 13 8.75 13.05 -4.54
N ASP A 14 9.35 12.85 -3.36
CA ASP A 14 10.73 12.38 -3.23
C ASP A 14 10.89 10.99 -3.85
N SER A 15 9.96 10.08 -3.57
CA SER A 15 9.96 8.75 -4.19
C SER A 15 9.75 8.80 -5.72
N ALA A 16 8.96 9.77 -6.21
CA ALA A 16 8.74 10.00 -7.64
C ALA A 16 9.99 10.47 -8.37
N ASN A 17 10.80 11.31 -7.73
CA ASN A 17 12.03 11.82 -8.33
C ASN A 17 13.06 10.71 -8.61
N VAL A 18 13.04 9.62 -7.84
CA VAL A 18 13.92 8.45 -8.05
C VAL A 18 13.64 7.80 -9.41
N MET A 19 12.37 7.57 -9.75
CA MET A 19 11.99 6.86 -10.98
C MET A 19 11.70 7.78 -12.17
N ARG A 20 11.37 9.06 -11.98
CA ARG A 20 11.13 10.03 -13.07
C ARG A 20 12.32 10.16 -14.03
N GLN A 21 13.53 9.83 -13.58
CA GLN A 21 14.72 9.89 -14.43
C GLN A 21 14.81 8.74 -15.44
N THR A 22 14.16 7.60 -15.16
CA THR A 22 14.28 6.38 -15.96
C THR A 22 12.99 5.97 -16.66
N MET A 23 11.83 6.45 -16.18
CA MET A 23 10.53 6.12 -16.76
C MET A 23 9.55 7.29 -16.72
N GLY A 24 8.51 7.22 -17.56
CA GLY A 24 7.42 8.18 -17.56
C GLY A 24 6.51 8.03 -16.33
N ALA A 25 5.81 9.12 -16.00
CA ALA A 25 4.89 9.25 -14.87
C ALA A 25 3.93 8.06 -14.70
N ALA A 26 3.27 7.63 -15.79
CA ALA A 26 2.32 6.52 -15.77
C ALA A 26 2.93 5.20 -15.27
N ALA A 27 4.18 4.91 -15.67
CA ALA A 27 4.84 3.68 -15.26
C ALA A 27 5.24 3.74 -13.78
N TYR A 28 5.81 4.86 -13.33
CA TYR A 28 6.21 5.04 -11.93
C TYR A 28 5.02 4.93 -10.98
N MET A 29 3.87 5.51 -11.35
CA MET A 29 2.64 5.47 -10.57
C MET A 29 2.22 4.05 -10.19
N ASN A 30 2.31 3.09 -11.12
CA ASN A 30 1.99 1.69 -10.82
C ASN A 30 2.92 1.13 -9.73
N TYR A 31 4.23 1.38 -9.81
CA TYR A 31 5.18 0.97 -8.76
C TYR A 31 4.90 1.67 -7.43
N ALA A 32 4.65 2.98 -7.45
CA ALA A 32 4.41 3.77 -6.25
C ALA A 32 3.17 3.28 -5.51
N LEU A 33 2.05 3.14 -6.22
CA LEU A 33 0.79 2.66 -5.67
C LEU A 33 0.91 1.25 -5.12
N GLY A 34 1.51 0.33 -5.88
CA GLY A 34 1.72 -1.04 -5.42
C GLY A 34 2.60 -1.10 -4.15
N LEU A 35 3.69 -0.33 -4.10
CA LEU A 35 4.58 -0.30 -2.94
C LEU A 35 3.96 0.38 -1.71
N ILE A 36 3.17 1.43 -1.89
CA ILE A 36 2.43 2.08 -0.80
C ILE A 36 1.37 1.13 -0.25
N PHE A 37 0.62 0.46 -1.13
CA PHE A 37 -0.38 -0.52 -0.71
C PHE A 37 0.26 -1.69 0.03
N TYR A 38 1.36 -2.23 -0.49
CA TYR A 38 2.14 -3.26 0.21
C TYR A 38 2.66 -2.78 1.57
N LYS A 39 3.18 -1.54 1.66
CA LYS A 39 3.56 -0.94 2.95
C LYS A 39 2.37 -0.91 3.91
N HIS A 40 1.21 -0.42 3.44
CA HIS A 40 -0.01 -0.35 4.23
C HIS A 40 -0.40 -1.71 4.80
N LEU A 41 -0.47 -2.73 3.94
CA LEU A 41 -0.84 -4.08 4.35
C LEU A 41 0.15 -4.63 5.38
N SER A 42 1.45 -4.42 5.15
CA SER A 42 2.50 -4.88 6.06
C SER A 42 2.48 -4.16 7.40
N ASP A 43 2.27 -2.85 7.44
CA ASP A 43 2.18 -2.08 8.68
C ASP A 43 0.99 -2.58 9.50
N LYS A 44 -0.17 -2.77 8.84
CA LYS A 44 -1.39 -3.30 9.47
C LYS A 44 -1.21 -4.70 10.03
N THR A 45 -0.45 -5.57 9.36
CA THR A 45 -0.09 -6.89 9.91
C THR A 45 0.67 -6.76 11.24
N LEU A 46 1.67 -5.88 11.30
CA LEU A 46 2.46 -5.67 12.51
C LEU A 46 1.64 -5.05 13.64
N GLU A 47 0.75 -4.12 13.32
CA GLU A 47 -0.18 -3.53 14.29
C GLU A 47 -1.20 -4.54 14.82
N ALA A 48 -1.82 -5.34 13.92
CA ALA A 48 -2.79 -6.35 14.31
C ALA A 48 -2.16 -7.39 15.23
N ALA A 49 -0.98 -7.90 14.88
CA ALA A 49 -0.23 -8.83 15.73
C ALA A 49 0.09 -8.21 17.10
N ALA A 50 0.57 -6.96 17.13
CA ALA A 50 0.86 -6.26 18.38
C ALA A 50 -0.38 -6.08 19.26
N ASN A 51 -1.50 -5.66 18.68
CA ASN A 51 -2.75 -5.44 19.41
C ASN A 51 -3.28 -6.74 19.99
N VAL A 52 -3.34 -7.82 19.19
CA VAL A 52 -3.77 -9.15 19.64
C VAL A 52 -2.93 -9.65 20.82
N LEU A 53 -1.61 -9.55 20.73
CA LEU A 53 -0.71 -10.04 21.77
C LEU A 53 -0.78 -9.20 23.05
N VAL A 54 -0.94 -7.87 22.93
CA VAL A 54 -1.15 -6.99 24.08
C VAL A 54 -2.50 -7.27 24.75
N ASP A 55 -3.57 -7.42 23.97
CA ASP A 55 -4.92 -7.68 24.49
C ASP A 55 -5.02 -9.06 25.16
N ALA A 56 -4.26 -10.05 24.67
CA ALA A 56 -4.12 -11.36 25.29
C ALA A 56 -3.24 -11.34 26.57
N GLY A 57 -2.48 -10.26 26.81
CA GLY A 57 -1.53 -10.16 27.92
C GLY A 57 -0.24 -10.96 27.72
N GLU A 58 0.08 -11.33 26.48
CA GLU A 58 1.29 -12.07 26.11
C GLU A 58 2.53 -11.16 26.05
N VAL A 59 2.34 -9.89 25.69
CA VAL A 59 3.41 -8.87 25.65
C VAL A 59 2.93 -7.55 26.27
N ASP A 60 3.86 -6.81 26.85
CA ASP A 60 3.60 -5.46 27.37
C ASP A 60 3.58 -4.42 26.22
N PRO A 61 2.78 -3.34 26.31
CA PRO A 61 2.75 -2.28 25.30
C PRO A 61 4.12 -1.67 24.97
N GLU A 62 5.03 -1.60 25.95
CA GLU A 62 6.40 -1.11 25.76
C GLU A 62 7.26 -2.02 24.87
N GLN A 63 6.89 -3.29 24.72
CA GLN A 63 7.57 -4.27 23.87
C GLN A 63 7.13 -4.19 22.40
N VAL A 64 6.12 -3.38 22.08
CA VAL A 64 5.54 -3.21 20.73
C VAL A 64 5.38 -1.74 20.32
N ALA A 65 6.05 -0.83 21.02
CA ALA A 65 5.88 0.62 20.82
C ALA A 65 6.45 1.11 19.47
N THR A 66 7.54 0.51 18.99
CA THR A 66 8.16 0.86 17.70
C THR A 66 7.89 -0.20 16.62
N GLU A 67 8.01 0.18 15.35
CA GLU A 67 7.90 -0.75 14.22
C GLU A 67 8.91 -1.92 14.33
N GLU A 68 10.16 -1.62 14.71
CA GLU A 68 11.22 -2.63 14.89
C GLU A 68 10.86 -3.62 16.01
N GLN A 69 10.25 -3.12 17.09
CA GLN A 69 9.75 -3.93 18.20
C GLN A 69 8.57 -4.82 17.76
N ARG A 70 7.58 -4.25 17.06
CA ARG A 70 6.44 -5.02 16.51
C ARG A 70 6.92 -6.12 15.55
N GLN A 71 7.87 -5.80 14.68
CA GLN A 71 8.47 -6.76 13.77
C GLN A 71 9.15 -7.91 14.52
N ALA A 72 9.90 -7.62 15.58
CA ALA A 72 10.59 -8.65 16.37
C ALA A 72 9.61 -9.56 17.11
N VAL A 73 8.59 -8.98 17.75
CA VAL A 73 7.52 -9.71 18.44
C VAL A 73 6.73 -10.56 17.44
N TYR A 74 6.29 -9.97 16.32
CA TYR A 74 5.57 -10.70 15.29
C TYR A 74 6.35 -11.91 14.81
N LYS A 75 7.64 -11.74 14.51
CA LYS A 75 8.51 -12.86 14.12
C LYS A 75 8.60 -13.94 15.20
N GLN A 76 8.78 -13.56 16.46
CA GLN A 76 8.90 -14.50 17.56
C GLN A 76 7.67 -15.39 17.69
N TYR A 77 6.46 -14.80 17.70
CA TYR A 77 5.21 -15.56 17.87
C TYR A 77 4.78 -16.28 16.60
N TYR A 78 5.13 -15.75 15.42
CA TYR A 78 4.88 -16.41 14.15
C TYR A 78 5.75 -17.66 13.97
N ASP A 79 7.00 -17.65 14.45
CA ASP A 79 7.92 -18.79 14.36
C ASP A 79 7.68 -19.84 15.48
N ASP A 80 6.82 -19.55 16.46
CA ASP A 80 6.46 -20.46 17.54
C ASP A 80 5.31 -21.40 17.11
N GLU A 81 5.59 -22.70 17.04
CA GLU A 81 4.61 -23.72 16.58
C GLU A 81 3.33 -23.77 17.44
N ASP A 82 3.42 -23.41 18.73
CA ASP A 82 2.27 -23.45 19.64
C ASP A 82 1.44 -22.16 19.57
N ALA A 83 2.03 -21.02 19.20
CA ALA A 83 1.35 -19.71 19.18
C ALA A 83 0.94 -19.24 17.78
N HIS A 84 1.57 -19.76 16.72
CA HIS A 84 1.39 -19.30 15.35
C HIS A 84 -0.06 -19.32 14.87
N GLU A 85 -0.76 -20.46 15.01
CA GLU A 85 -2.14 -20.60 14.53
C GLU A 85 -3.10 -19.68 15.29
N ASP A 86 -2.95 -19.59 16.61
CA ASP A 86 -3.76 -18.74 17.47
C ASP A 86 -3.55 -17.25 17.18
N LEU A 87 -2.30 -16.84 16.90
CA LEU A 87 -1.97 -15.48 16.48
C LEU A 87 -2.68 -15.13 15.17
N LEU A 88 -2.49 -15.93 14.13
CA LEU A 88 -3.07 -15.66 12.80
C LEU A 88 -4.60 -15.65 12.85
N SER A 89 -5.21 -16.60 13.59
CA SER A 89 -6.66 -16.64 13.75
C SER A 89 -7.20 -15.42 14.51
N SER A 90 -6.45 -14.91 15.48
CA SER A 90 -6.88 -13.77 16.29
C SER A 90 -6.71 -12.42 15.59
N MET A 91 -5.78 -12.34 14.62
CA MET A 91 -5.59 -11.14 13.80
C MET A 91 -6.76 -10.90 12.83
N ASP A 92 -7.52 -11.94 12.46
CA ASP A 92 -8.72 -11.89 11.60
C ASP A 92 -8.50 -11.09 10.30
N MET A 93 -7.40 -11.39 9.60
CA MET A 93 -7.01 -10.71 8.36
C MET A 93 -7.31 -11.57 7.14
N ASP A 94 -7.77 -10.94 6.05
CA ASP A 94 -7.97 -11.59 4.75
C ASP A 94 -6.66 -11.98 4.05
N TYR A 95 -5.52 -11.62 4.62
CA TYR A 95 -4.21 -11.88 4.05
C TYR A 95 -3.15 -12.18 5.09
N GLU A 96 -2.11 -12.89 4.65
CA GLU A 96 -0.97 -13.22 5.48
C GLU A 96 0.33 -12.71 4.83
N ILE A 97 1.17 -12.08 5.65
CA ILE A 97 2.53 -11.69 5.26
C ILE A 97 3.51 -12.31 6.23
N LYS A 98 4.38 -13.19 5.73
CA LYS A 98 5.43 -13.82 6.56
C LYS A 98 6.35 -12.77 7.18
N PRO A 99 6.90 -12.99 8.38
CA PRO A 99 7.78 -12.04 9.05
C PRO A 99 8.96 -11.58 8.19
N ASP A 100 9.55 -12.47 7.37
CA ASP A 100 10.68 -12.14 6.50
C ASP A 100 10.27 -11.36 5.23
N PHE A 101 8.97 -11.24 4.97
CA PHE A 101 8.36 -10.57 3.82
C PHE A 101 7.56 -9.33 4.19
N THR A 102 7.64 -8.85 5.44
CA THR A 102 7.09 -7.55 5.81
C THR A 102 7.93 -6.41 5.24
N PHE A 103 7.34 -5.24 5.05
CA PHE A 103 8.03 -4.03 4.63
C PHE A 103 9.19 -3.70 5.58
N ALA A 104 8.98 -3.83 6.90
CA ALA A 104 10.04 -3.63 7.90
C ALA A 104 11.22 -4.60 7.70
N ALA A 105 10.96 -5.89 7.43
CA ALA A 105 12.00 -6.86 7.12
C ALA A 105 12.73 -6.55 5.80
N GLN A 106 12.01 -6.12 4.76
CA GLN A 106 12.63 -5.67 3.51
C GLN A 106 13.51 -4.42 3.74
N MET A 107 13.07 -3.46 4.55
CA MET A 107 13.86 -2.28 4.90
C MET A 107 15.12 -2.64 5.68
N ASP A 108 15.05 -3.60 6.61
CA ASP A 108 16.24 -4.13 7.28
C ASP A 108 17.21 -4.81 6.29
N ALA A 109 16.69 -5.60 5.34
CA ALA A 109 17.50 -6.20 4.28
C ALA A 109 18.15 -5.15 3.36
N ILE A 110 17.46 -4.04 3.06
CA ILE A 110 18.02 -2.90 2.30
C ILE A 110 19.18 -2.28 3.09
N ARG A 111 18.99 -1.99 4.39
CA ARG A 111 20.03 -1.42 5.27
C ARG A 111 21.26 -2.35 5.37
N LYS A 112 21.04 -3.67 5.37
CA LYS A 112 22.09 -4.70 5.42
C LYS A 112 22.70 -5.04 4.05
N GLN A 113 22.23 -4.42 2.98
CA GLN A 113 22.64 -4.70 1.59
C GLN A 113 22.41 -6.15 1.14
N THR A 114 21.38 -6.80 1.70
CA THR A 114 20.97 -8.18 1.37
C THR A 114 19.59 -8.26 0.69
N PHE A 115 19.00 -7.11 0.36
CA PHE A 115 17.71 -7.03 -0.33
C PHE A 115 17.73 -7.74 -1.69
N GLN A 116 16.68 -8.50 -1.96
CA GLN A 116 16.48 -9.23 -3.21
C GLN A 116 15.04 -9.01 -3.68
N LEU A 117 14.89 -8.59 -4.94
CA LEU A 117 13.58 -8.38 -5.57
C LEU A 117 12.69 -9.61 -5.53
N GLU A 118 13.28 -10.80 -5.57
CA GLU A 118 12.57 -12.07 -5.44
C GLU A 118 11.77 -12.15 -4.14
N ASN A 119 12.27 -11.61 -3.03
CA ASN A 119 11.57 -11.61 -1.75
C ASN A 119 10.35 -10.69 -1.78
N LEU A 120 10.49 -9.50 -2.38
CA LEU A 120 9.37 -8.58 -2.57
C LEU A 120 8.30 -9.18 -3.51
N ASN A 121 8.74 -9.79 -4.61
CA ASN A 121 7.84 -10.47 -5.54
C ASN A 121 7.12 -11.66 -4.88
N GLN A 122 7.78 -12.37 -3.96
CA GLN A 122 7.15 -13.42 -3.16
C GLN A 122 6.12 -12.84 -2.19
N ALA A 123 6.42 -11.70 -1.55
CA ALA A 123 5.47 -11.01 -0.68
C ALA A 123 4.18 -10.62 -1.42
N PHE A 124 4.29 -10.07 -2.64
CA PHE A 124 3.13 -9.75 -3.48
C PHE A 124 2.29 -10.98 -3.77
N ARG A 125 2.94 -12.09 -4.16
CA ARG A 125 2.24 -13.35 -4.46
C ARG A 125 1.56 -13.96 -3.24
N ASP A 126 2.20 -13.93 -2.08
CA ASP A 126 1.63 -14.48 -0.83
C ASP A 126 0.34 -13.68 -0.47
N ILE A 127 0.35 -12.36 -0.62
CA ILE A 127 -0.83 -11.51 -0.41
C ILE A 127 -1.95 -11.84 -1.40
N GLU A 128 -1.67 -11.88 -2.70
CA GLU A 128 -2.67 -12.17 -3.75
C GLU A 128 -3.28 -13.57 -3.60
N GLN A 129 -2.50 -14.54 -3.11
CA GLN A 129 -2.95 -15.92 -2.91
C GLN A 129 -3.76 -16.11 -1.62
N SER A 130 -3.62 -15.22 -0.63
CA SER A 130 -4.32 -15.36 0.64
C SER A 130 -5.83 -15.17 0.47
N ASN A 131 -6.25 -14.21 -0.37
CA ASN A 131 -7.65 -14.02 -0.75
C ASN A 131 -7.74 -13.67 -2.25
N PRO A 132 -7.74 -14.68 -3.15
CA PRO A 132 -7.71 -14.44 -4.59
C PRO A 132 -8.93 -13.67 -5.13
N ASP A 133 -10.07 -13.75 -4.46
CA ASP A 133 -11.30 -13.07 -4.89
C ASP A 133 -11.24 -11.56 -4.60
N LEU A 134 -10.62 -11.16 -3.48
CA LEU A 134 -10.49 -9.77 -3.07
C LEU A 134 -9.17 -9.12 -3.54
N LEU A 135 -8.07 -9.87 -3.44
CA LEU A 135 -6.70 -9.37 -3.60
C LEU A 135 -6.01 -9.93 -4.85
N GLY A 136 -6.66 -10.81 -5.61
CA GLY A 136 -6.08 -11.33 -6.86
C GLY A 136 -5.76 -10.21 -7.85
N HIS A 137 -4.61 -10.30 -8.52
CA HIS A 137 -4.14 -9.35 -9.53
C HIS A 137 -3.81 -7.93 -9.00
N LEU A 138 -3.78 -7.75 -7.68
CA LEU A 138 -3.52 -6.45 -7.04
C LEU A 138 -2.18 -5.83 -7.45
N PHE A 139 -1.15 -6.65 -7.71
CA PHE A 139 0.20 -6.20 -8.06
C PHE A 139 0.58 -6.48 -9.53
N ASP A 140 -0.37 -6.89 -10.39
CA ASP A 140 -0.13 -7.22 -11.81
C ASP A 140 0.56 -6.09 -12.59
N ASP A 141 0.29 -4.85 -12.22
CA ASP A 141 0.82 -3.65 -12.88
C ASP A 141 2.24 -3.26 -12.41
N VAL A 142 2.79 -3.98 -11.42
CA VAL A 142 4.12 -3.75 -10.84
C VAL A 142 5.15 -4.72 -11.44
N ASP A 143 5.69 -4.39 -12.61
CA ASP A 143 6.72 -5.20 -13.28
C ASP A 143 8.12 -5.03 -12.66
N LEU A 144 8.39 -5.76 -11.57
CA LEU A 144 9.68 -5.77 -10.86
C LEU A 144 10.89 -6.18 -11.73
N TYR A 145 10.66 -6.78 -12.90
CA TYR A 145 11.71 -7.22 -13.82
C TYR A 145 11.83 -6.33 -15.07
N SER A 146 11.17 -5.18 -15.08
CA SER A 146 11.21 -4.24 -16.20
C SER A 146 12.63 -3.74 -16.49
N THR A 147 12.98 -3.63 -17.77
CA THR A 147 14.23 -2.99 -18.19
C THR A 147 14.25 -1.49 -17.89
N LYS A 148 13.09 -0.88 -17.63
CA LYS A 148 12.93 0.52 -17.22
C LYS A 148 13.44 0.79 -15.79
N LEU A 149 13.42 -0.23 -14.92
CA LEU A 149 13.98 -0.14 -13.57
C LEU A 149 15.52 -0.17 -13.60
N GLY A 150 16.10 -0.83 -14.61
CA GLY A 150 17.53 -0.95 -14.76
C GLY A 150 17.94 -2.01 -15.79
N SER A 151 19.11 -1.80 -16.38
CA SER A 151 19.67 -2.68 -17.41
C SER A 151 20.23 -3.99 -16.86
N THR A 152 20.44 -4.10 -15.55
CA THR A 152 20.96 -5.31 -14.87
C THR A 152 20.11 -5.65 -13.66
N PRO A 153 20.07 -6.92 -13.20
CA PRO A 153 19.34 -7.30 -11.99
C PRO A 153 19.70 -6.43 -10.77
N GLN A 154 20.98 -6.17 -10.56
CA GLN A 154 21.44 -5.30 -9.47
C GLN A 154 20.85 -3.89 -9.54
N LYS A 155 20.84 -3.26 -10.73
CA LYS A 155 20.27 -1.92 -10.88
C LYS A 155 18.76 -1.89 -10.59
N ARG A 156 18.04 -2.99 -10.89
CA ARG A 156 16.61 -3.10 -10.57
C ARG A 156 16.40 -3.23 -9.07
N ASN A 157 17.20 -4.08 -8.40
CA ASN A 157 17.23 -4.17 -6.94
C ASN A 157 17.48 -2.79 -6.33
N ASP A 158 18.52 -2.10 -6.78
CA ASP A 158 18.90 -0.78 -6.26
C ASP A 158 17.80 0.28 -6.49
N MET A 159 17.13 0.24 -7.64
CA MET A 159 16.03 1.16 -7.98
C MET A 159 14.83 0.97 -7.04
N ILE A 160 14.38 -0.28 -6.88
CA ILE A 160 13.24 -0.58 -5.99
C ILE A 160 13.61 -0.31 -4.53
N ALA A 161 14.82 -0.67 -4.10
CA ALA A 161 15.30 -0.36 -2.75
C ALA A 161 15.31 1.15 -2.47
N GLN A 162 15.72 1.98 -3.44
CA GLN A 162 15.68 3.44 -3.32
C GLN A 162 14.25 3.96 -3.19
N VAL A 163 13.30 3.43 -3.96
CA VAL A 163 11.89 3.84 -3.86
C VAL A 163 11.28 3.41 -2.53
N MET A 164 11.51 2.17 -2.09
CA MET A 164 11.07 1.71 -0.75
C MET A 164 11.67 2.59 0.35
N THR A 165 12.95 2.94 0.25
CA THR A 165 13.61 3.84 1.22
C THR A 165 12.99 5.24 1.22
N ALA A 166 12.63 5.76 0.04
CA ALA A 166 11.98 7.05 -0.08
C ALA A 166 10.55 7.03 0.51
N LEU A 167 9.83 5.91 0.40
CA LEU A 167 8.50 5.70 0.95
C LEU A 167 8.49 5.34 2.44
N ALA A 168 9.60 4.86 3.01
CA ALA A 168 9.66 4.40 4.39
C ALA A 168 9.19 5.43 5.46
N PRO A 169 9.44 6.75 5.32
CA PRO A 169 8.93 7.74 6.26
C PRO A 169 7.40 7.93 6.23
N LEU A 170 6.72 7.36 5.23
CA LEU A 170 5.27 7.45 5.10
C LEU A 170 4.61 6.71 6.26
N ASN A 171 4.02 7.46 7.19
CA ASN A 171 3.19 6.91 8.24
C ASN A 171 1.74 6.82 7.73
N LEU A 172 1.26 5.59 7.52
CA LEU A 172 -0.10 5.34 7.04
C LEU A 172 -1.10 5.16 8.20
N ASP A 173 -0.63 5.20 9.44
CA ASP A 173 -1.41 4.94 10.65
C ASP A 173 -1.90 6.23 11.34
N SER A 174 -1.33 7.38 10.97
CA SER A 174 -1.70 8.68 11.53
C SER A 174 -3.05 9.16 10.98
N HIS A 175 -4.12 8.75 11.66
CA HIS A 175 -5.50 9.25 11.58
C HIS A 175 -6.33 8.76 10.37
N SER A 176 -7.29 7.88 10.70
CA SER A 176 -8.60 7.70 10.05
C SER A 176 -8.65 7.41 8.55
N GLY A 177 -8.01 6.36 8.03
CA GLY A 177 -8.33 5.78 6.71
C GLY A 177 -8.10 6.67 5.46
N ASP A 178 -7.93 7.97 5.65
CA ASP A 178 -7.86 9.00 4.64
C ASP A 178 -6.44 9.10 4.07
N VAL A 179 -5.39 8.76 4.83
CA VAL A 179 -3.99 8.92 4.37
C VAL A 179 -3.69 8.09 3.12
N LEU A 180 -4.21 6.87 3.00
CA LEU A 180 -4.02 6.05 1.80
C LEU A 180 -4.80 6.61 0.61
N GLY A 181 -6.04 7.06 0.86
CA GLY A 181 -6.87 7.74 -0.15
C GLY A 181 -6.23 9.06 -0.62
N ASP A 182 -5.73 9.87 0.31
CA ASP A 182 -5.02 11.12 0.05
C ASP A 182 -3.72 10.87 -0.72
N ALA A 183 -3.00 9.79 -0.40
CA ALA A 183 -1.79 9.40 -1.14
C ALA A 183 -2.14 9.03 -2.59
N TYR A 184 -3.22 8.26 -2.76
CA TYR A 184 -3.75 7.84 -4.04
C TYR A 184 -4.21 9.04 -4.88
N GLU A 185 -5.01 9.93 -4.28
CA GLU A 185 -5.50 11.16 -4.90
C GLU A 185 -4.36 12.12 -5.26
N TYR A 186 -3.39 12.31 -4.37
CA TYR A 186 -2.23 13.15 -4.64
C TYR A 186 -1.41 12.63 -5.81
N LEU A 187 -1.14 11.32 -5.83
CA LEU A 187 -0.43 10.68 -6.92
C LEU A 187 -1.19 10.90 -8.23
N ILE A 188 -2.48 10.56 -8.28
CA ILE A 188 -3.28 10.72 -9.50
C ILE A 188 -3.38 12.18 -9.93
N GLY A 189 -3.61 13.12 -9.01
CA GLY A 189 -3.70 14.55 -9.31
C GLY A 189 -2.39 15.12 -9.85
N THR A 190 -1.27 14.72 -9.26
CA THR A 190 0.08 15.08 -9.74
C THR A 190 0.31 14.52 -11.15
N PHE A 191 -0.12 13.29 -11.42
CA PHE A 191 0.06 12.67 -12.74
C PHE A 191 -0.90 13.17 -13.80
N ALA A 192 -2.16 13.45 -13.46
CA ALA A 192 -3.14 14.06 -14.34
C ALA A 192 -2.65 15.43 -14.84
N SER A 193 -1.97 16.19 -13.96
CA SER A 193 -1.34 17.46 -14.28
C SER A 193 -0.15 17.30 -15.24
N ASP A 194 0.65 16.25 -15.07
CA ASP A 194 1.80 15.94 -15.93
C ASP A 194 1.42 15.32 -17.31
N MET A 195 0.24 14.70 -17.46
CA MET A 195 -0.21 14.08 -18.71
C MET A 195 -0.93 15.01 -19.70
N GLY A 196 -1.31 16.23 -19.29
CA GLY A 196 -2.00 17.19 -20.16
C GLY A 196 -3.47 16.83 -20.50
N GLN A 197 -4.10 17.61 -21.40
CA GLN A 197 -5.55 17.82 -21.68
C GLN A 197 -6.55 16.63 -21.74
N LYS A 198 -6.16 15.39 -21.47
CA LYS A 198 -7.08 14.23 -21.37
C LYS A 198 -7.44 13.84 -19.92
N ALA A 199 -7.00 14.59 -18.91
CA ALA A 199 -7.18 14.29 -17.48
C ALA A 199 -8.63 14.07 -17.00
N GLY A 200 -9.62 14.70 -17.65
CA GLY A 200 -11.03 14.61 -17.22
C GLY A 200 -11.67 13.22 -17.37
N GLU A 201 -11.02 12.29 -18.11
CA GLU A 201 -11.44 10.89 -18.17
C GLU A 201 -10.74 9.99 -17.13
N PHE A 202 -9.73 10.50 -16.42
CA PHE A 202 -8.87 9.71 -15.53
C PHE A 202 -8.96 10.09 -14.05
N TYR A 203 -9.36 11.33 -13.75
CA TYR A 203 -9.44 11.82 -12.38
C TYR A 203 -10.55 12.85 -12.21
N THR A 204 -11.34 12.67 -11.15
CA THR A 204 -12.34 13.64 -10.69
C THR A 204 -11.78 14.33 -9.44
N PRO A 205 -11.56 15.66 -9.45
CA PRO A 205 -11.07 16.38 -8.27
C PRO A 205 -11.95 16.16 -7.05
N GLN A 206 -11.33 16.06 -5.86
CA GLN A 206 -12.02 15.77 -4.60
C GLN A 206 -13.23 16.67 -4.34
N SER A 207 -13.10 17.98 -4.60
CA SER A 207 -14.20 18.93 -4.42
C SER A 207 -15.40 18.66 -5.32
N VAL A 208 -15.18 18.13 -6.52
CA VAL A 208 -16.22 17.72 -7.46
C VAL A 208 -16.84 16.39 -7.02
N SER A 209 -16.01 15.41 -6.63
CA SER A 209 -16.48 14.12 -6.11
C SER A 209 -17.34 14.29 -4.85
N GLN A 210 -16.88 15.10 -3.89
CA GLN A 210 -17.64 15.42 -2.68
C GLN A 210 -18.97 16.08 -3.03
N LEU A 211 -18.99 17.07 -3.94
CA LEU A 211 -20.23 17.72 -4.36
C LEU A 211 -21.21 16.73 -4.99
N LEU A 212 -20.74 15.87 -5.91
CA LEU A 212 -21.56 14.86 -6.57
C LEU A 212 -22.11 13.85 -5.56
N THR A 213 -21.28 13.37 -4.64
CA THR A 213 -21.70 12.47 -3.56
C THR A 213 -22.80 13.11 -2.71
N HIS A 214 -22.63 14.37 -2.27
CA HIS A 214 -23.66 15.08 -1.51
C HIS A 214 -24.97 15.26 -2.30
N ILE A 215 -24.89 15.51 -3.61
CA ILE A 215 -26.08 15.63 -4.46
C ILE A 215 -26.80 14.28 -4.58
N VAL A 216 -26.06 13.20 -4.79
CA VAL A 216 -26.59 11.86 -5.01
C VAL A 216 -27.16 11.24 -3.72
N THR A 217 -26.56 11.54 -2.57
CA THR A 217 -27.01 11.05 -1.26
C THR A 217 -27.97 12.00 -0.56
N TRP A 218 -28.32 13.13 -1.16
CA TRP A 218 -29.18 14.16 -0.55
C TRP A 218 -30.52 13.59 -0.05
N GLY A 219 -30.78 13.75 1.25
CA GLY A 219 -31.97 13.22 1.93
C GLY A 219 -31.98 11.70 2.16
N GLN A 220 -30.87 11.02 1.87
CA GLN A 220 -30.64 9.59 2.11
C GLN A 220 -29.30 9.32 2.81
N GLU A 221 -28.74 10.31 3.49
CA GLU A 221 -27.39 10.27 4.07
C GLU A 221 -27.20 9.14 5.09
N ALA A 222 -28.29 8.75 5.78
CA ALA A 222 -28.28 7.68 6.78
C ALA A 222 -28.77 6.31 6.26
N LYS A 223 -29.01 6.17 4.95
CA LYS A 223 -29.55 4.94 4.36
C LYS A 223 -28.49 3.85 4.31
N LYS A 224 -28.71 2.75 5.04
CA LYS A 224 -27.90 1.53 4.93
C LYS A 224 -28.16 0.82 3.60
N GLY A 225 -27.13 0.24 2.99
CA GLY A 225 -27.23 -0.43 1.69
C GLY A 225 -27.54 0.52 0.53
N PHE A 226 -26.92 1.71 0.52
CA PHE A 226 -27.04 2.64 -0.60
C PHE A 226 -26.31 2.07 -1.82
N SER A 227 -27.05 1.71 -2.87
CA SER A 227 -26.46 1.25 -4.13
C SER A 227 -25.98 2.45 -4.95
N ALA A 228 -24.68 2.53 -5.21
CA ALA A 228 -24.08 3.48 -6.13
C ALA A 228 -23.68 2.78 -7.44
N TYR A 229 -23.75 3.50 -8.56
CA TYR A 229 -23.34 2.98 -9.86
C TYR A 229 -22.53 4.05 -10.60
N GLU A 230 -21.32 3.69 -11.02
CA GLU A 230 -20.48 4.51 -11.87
C GLU A 230 -20.15 3.73 -13.15
N MET A 231 -20.57 4.26 -14.31
CA MET A 231 -20.41 3.58 -15.60
C MET A 231 -18.94 3.41 -16.00
N LYS A 232 -18.08 4.30 -15.52
CA LYS A 232 -16.63 4.28 -15.72
C LYS A 232 -15.95 4.66 -14.42
N ILE A 233 -15.66 3.67 -13.58
CA ILE A 233 -14.66 3.87 -12.53
C ILE A 233 -13.33 4.05 -13.27
N PRO A 234 -12.56 5.13 -13.04
CA PRO A 234 -11.26 5.30 -13.66
C PRO A 234 -10.31 4.20 -13.16
N VAL A 235 -10.30 3.06 -13.83
CA VAL A 235 -9.26 2.03 -13.66
C VAL A 235 -8.00 2.62 -14.25
N LEU A 236 -7.02 2.91 -13.40
CA LEU A 236 -5.71 3.34 -13.86
C LEU A 236 -5.10 2.23 -14.70
N ILE A 237 -4.99 2.53 -15.99
CA ILE A 237 -4.27 1.77 -17.01
C ILE A 237 -4.83 0.35 -17.24
N LYS A 238 -5.97 0.26 -17.93
CA LYS A 238 -6.12 -0.74 -19.00
C LYS A 238 -7.11 -0.24 -20.05
N GLU A 239 -6.64 -0.22 -21.30
CA GLU A 239 -7.54 -0.12 -22.45
C GLU A 239 -8.59 -1.25 -22.41
N LEU A 240 -9.84 -0.87 -22.68
CA LEU A 240 -10.94 -1.72 -23.17
C LEU A 240 -11.49 -2.82 -22.24
N SER A 241 -12.66 -2.50 -21.68
CA SER A 241 -13.90 -3.32 -21.66
C SER A 241 -14.48 -3.72 -20.29
N ALA A 242 -15.80 -3.48 -20.21
CA ALA A 242 -16.83 -3.90 -19.25
C ALA A 242 -16.95 -3.14 -17.89
N PRO A 243 -18.18 -2.69 -17.53
CA PRO A 243 -18.47 -2.08 -16.23
C PRO A 243 -18.51 -3.13 -15.11
N GLN A 244 -17.92 -2.81 -13.96
CA GLN A 244 -18.04 -3.60 -12.72
C GLN A 244 -18.96 -2.89 -11.73
N THR A 245 -19.78 -3.67 -11.03
CA THR A 245 -20.73 -3.18 -10.02
C THR A 245 -20.09 -3.43 -8.66
N LEU A 246 -19.89 -2.37 -7.86
CA LEU A 246 -19.44 -2.49 -6.47
C LEU A 246 -20.67 -2.44 -5.55
N GLU A 247 -20.96 -3.55 -4.87
CA GLU A 247 -21.85 -3.55 -3.70
C GLU A 247 -21.00 -3.22 -2.46
N ILE A 248 -21.32 -2.12 -1.79
CA ILE A 248 -20.72 -1.77 -0.50
C ILE A 248 -21.64 -2.35 0.59
N ALA A 249 -21.14 -3.32 1.35
CA ALA A 249 -21.86 -3.98 2.45
C ALA A 249 -22.08 -3.05 3.66
#